data_AF-A0A147GP89-F1
#
_entry.id   AF-A0A147GP89-F1
#
_cell.length_a   1.000
_cell.length_b   1.000
_cell.length_c   1.000
_cell.angle_alpha   90.00
_cell.angle_beta   90.00
_cell.angle_gamma   90.00
#
_symmetry.space_group_name_H-M   'P 1'
#
loop_
_entity.id
_entity.type
_entity.pdbx_description
1 polymer ?
#
loop_
_entity_poly.entity_id
_entity_poly.type
_entity_poly.pdbx_seq_one_letter_code
_entity_poly.pdbx_strand_id
1 'polypeptide(L)' 'MREASNRVIRQLRAALGPGFPIVGVGGILSGEDALAKIAAGADVVQVYSGLIYRGPALIGEAARALSGR' A
#
# COMPACT_ATOMS: atom_id res chain seq x y z
N MET A 1 0.05 -13.08 -0.23
CA MET A 1 -0.65 -12.04 0.56
C MET A 1 -0.80 -10.72 -0.19
N ARG A 2 0.27 -10.19 -0.81
CA ARG A 2 0.27 -8.91 -1.55
C ARG A 2 -0.86 -8.78 -2.58
N GLU A 3 -0.96 -9.72 -3.51
CA GLU A 3 -1.97 -9.68 -4.58
C GLU A 3 -3.40 -9.85 -4.09
N ALA A 4 -3.64 -10.73 -3.12
CA ALA A 4 -4.95 -10.92 -2.52
C ALA A 4 -5.47 -9.62 -1.90
N SER A 5 -4.62 -8.92 -1.15
CA SER A 5 -4.97 -7.60 -0.60
C SER A 5 -5.17 -6.55 -1.70
N ASN A 6 -4.34 -6.51 -2.74
CA ASN A 6 -4.54 -5.56 -3.87
C ASN A 6 -5.86 -5.81 -4.59
N ARG A 7 -6.30 -7.07 -4.70
CA ARG A 7 -7.59 -7.43 -5.28
C ARG A 7 -8.75 -6.88 -4.45
N VAL A 8 -8.69 -7.02 -3.12
CA VAL A 8 -9.70 -6.48 -2.20
C VAL A 8 -9.75 -4.96 -2.30
N ILE A 9 -8.61 -4.27 -2.33
CA ILE A 9 -8.55 -2.80 -2.49
C ILE A 9 -9.26 -2.36 -3.77
N ARG A 10 -9.00 -3.04 -4.90
CA ARG A 10 -9.70 -2.73 -6.16
C ARG A 10 -11.21 -2.93 -6.07
N GLN A 11 -11.66 -4.00 -5.42
CA GLN A 11 -13.08 -4.28 -5.23
C GLN A 11 -13.75 -3.21 -4.35
N LEU A 12 -13.10 -2.81 -3.25
CA LEU A 12 -13.60 -1.75 -2.38
C LEU A 12 -13.64 -0.40 -3.09
N ARG A 13 -12.60 -0.05 -3.84
CA ARG A 13 -12.58 1.21 -4.61
C ARG A 13 -13.70 1.25 -5.65
N ALA A 14 -13.93 0.14 -6.35
CA ALA A 14 -15.03 0.03 -7.31
C ALA A 14 -16.41 0.16 -6.64
N ALA A 15 -16.59 -0.42 -5.45
CA ALA A 15 -17.87 -0.40 -4.73
C ALA A 15 -18.16 0.93 -4.02
N LEU A 16 -17.13 1.60 -3.51
CA LEU A 16 -17.27 2.77 -2.62
C LEU A 16 -16.98 4.09 -3.34
N GLY A 17 -16.49 4.03 -4.58
CA GLY A 17 -16.13 5.22 -5.37
C GLY A 17 -14.88 5.94 -4.85
N PRO A 18 -14.47 7.05 -5.47
CA PRO A 18 -13.21 7.73 -5.17
C PRO A 18 -13.21 8.51 -3.84
N GLY A 19 -14.38 8.84 -3.28
CA GLY A 19 -14.49 9.66 -2.07
C GLY A 19 -14.33 8.91 -0.75
N PHE A 20 -14.35 7.57 -0.78
CA PHE A 20 -14.22 6.77 0.44
C PHE A 20 -12.74 6.48 0.77
N PRO A 21 -12.24 6.83 1.96
CA PRO A 21 -10.85 6.55 2.32
C PRO A 21 -10.54 5.05 2.45
N ILE A 22 -9.46 4.58 1.82
CA ILE A 22 -8.99 3.19 1.89
C ILE A 22 -7.54 3.14 2.37
N VAL A 23 -7.29 2.39 3.45
CA VAL A 23 -5.95 2.09 3.97
C VAL A 23 -5.48 0.75 3.39
N GLY A 24 -4.45 0.78 2.56
CA GLY A 24 -3.84 -0.39 1.95
C GLY A 24 -2.87 -1.10 2.92
N VAL A 25 -3.16 -2.36 3.27
CA VAL A 25 -2.33 -3.13 4.21
C VAL A 25 -1.94 -4.49 3.64
N GLY A 26 -0.84 -5.06 4.16
CA GLY A 26 -0.47 -6.47 3.94
C GLY A 26 0.54 -6.71 2.82
N GLY A 27 1.69 -7.26 3.20
CA GLY A 27 2.77 -7.68 2.30
C GLY A 27 3.55 -6.52 1.67
N ILE A 28 3.82 -5.47 2.44
CA ILE A 28 4.66 -4.33 2.03
C ILE A 28 6.07 -4.57 2.56
N LEU A 29 7.00 -4.92 1.67
CA LEU A 29 8.40 -5.21 1.96
C LEU A 29 9.36 -4.36 1.11
N SER A 30 8.82 -3.52 0.21
CA SER A 30 9.54 -2.62 -0.68
C SER A 30 8.73 -1.34 -0.97
N GLY A 31 9.36 -0.33 -1.56
CA GLY A 31 8.68 0.86 -2.05
C GLY A 31 7.68 0.56 -3.18
N GLU A 32 8.01 -0.38 -4.07
CA GLU A 32 7.13 -0.84 -5.15
C GLU A 32 5.86 -1.50 -4.60
N ASP A 33 5.95 -2.21 -3.47
CA ASP A 33 4.76 -2.77 -2.82
C ASP A 33 3.80 -1.68 -2.34
N ALA A 34 4.34 -0.60 -1.76
CA ALA A 34 3.55 0.54 -1.32
C ALA A 34 2.87 1.21 -2.52
N LEU A 35 3.63 1.46 -3.60
CA LEU A 35 3.08 1.97 -4.86
C LEU A 35 1.97 1.08 -5.42
N ALA A 36 2.15 -0.24 -5.41
CA ALA A 36 1.15 -1.18 -5.91
C ALA A 36 -0.17 -1.13 -5.12
N LYS A 37 -0.13 -0.85 -3.81
CA LYS A 37 -1.34 -0.66 -3.00
C LYS A 37 -2.09 0.61 -3.40
N ILE A 38 -1.35 1.70 -3.56
CA ILE A 38 -1.94 2.97 -3.93
C ILE A 38 -2.48 2.91 -5.37
N ALA A 39 -1.74 2.29 -6.31
CA ALA A 39 -2.21 2.04 -7.68
C ALA A 39 -3.44 1.13 -7.73
N ALA A 40 -3.63 0.25 -6.76
CA ALA A 40 -4.84 -0.56 -6.63
C ALA A 40 -6.06 0.24 -6.14
N GLY A 41 -5.87 1.48 -5.66
CA GLY A 41 -6.93 2.38 -5.22
C GLY A 41 -6.91 2.71 -3.73
N ALA A 42 -5.87 2.36 -2.98
CA ALA A 42 -5.68 2.83 -1.61
C ALA A 42 -5.23 4.30 -1.58
N ASP A 43 -5.61 5.03 -0.55
CA ASP A 43 -5.22 6.44 -0.36
C ASP A 43 -3.95 6.54 0.49
N VAL A 44 -3.79 5.64 1.45
CA VAL A 44 -2.62 5.53 2.33
C VAL A 44 -2.22 4.07 2.52
N VAL A 45 -1.01 3.81 3.00
CA VAL A 45 -0.51 2.47 3.33
C VAL A 45 -0.12 2.34 4.80
N GLN A 46 -0.30 1.14 5.35
CA GLN A 46 0.17 0.78 6.68
C GLN A 46 1.17 -0.37 6.62
N VAL A 47 2.31 -0.20 7.29
CA VAL A 47 3.41 -1.16 7.31
C VAL A 47 3.59 -1.70 8.72
N TYR A 48 3.56 -3.03 8.87
CA TYR A 48 3.89 -3.71 10.13
C TYR A 48 4.99 -4.75 9.90
N SER A 49 4.69 -5.91 9.31
CA SER A 49 5.69 -6.96 9.12
C SER A 49 6.92 -6.48 8.35
N GLY A 50 6.74 -5.57 7.38
CA GLY A 50 7.85 -4.94 6.69
C GLY A 50 8.77 -4.13 7.59
N LEU A 51 8.23 -3.41 8.59
CA LEU A 51 9.04 -2.69 9.55
C LEU A 51 9.87 -3.66 10.41
N ILE A 52 9.29 -4.79 10.82
CA ILE A 52 10.00 -5.83 11.58
C ILE A 52 11.15 -6.42 10.75
N TYR A 53 10.88 -6.82 9.49
CA TYR A 53 11.84 -7.60 8.70
C TYR A 53 12.84 -6.75 7.91
N ARG A 54 12.49 -5.52 7.52
CA ARG A 54 13.34 -4.62 6.73
C ARG A 54 13.86 -3.42 7.52
N GLY A 55 13.37 -3.23 8.75
CA GLY A 55 13.74 -2.09 9.58
C GLY A 55 13.18 -0.76 9.06
N PRO A 56 13.57 0.36 9.70
CA PRO A 56 13.02 1.69 9.42
C PRO A 56 13.39 2.23 8.02
N ALA A 57 14.43 1.69 7.38
CA ALA A 57 14.83 2.08 6.02
C ALA A 57 13.67 1.91 5.00
N LEU A 58 12.81 0.91 5.22
CA LEU A 58 11.63 0.67 4.37
C LEU A 58 10.66 1.86 4.36
N ILE A 59 10.56 2.61 5.46
CA ILE A 59 9.66 3.78 5.53
C ILE A 59 10.14 4.86 4.56
N GLY A 60 11.44 5.14 4.53
CA GLY A 60 12.03 6.11 3.61
C GLY A 60 12.04 5.64 2.16
N GLU A 61 12.14 4.33 1.92
CA GLU A 61 11.98 3.72 0.59
C GLU A 61 10.55 3.91 0.07
N ALA A 62 9.54 3.57 0.89
CA ALA A 62 8.13 3.75 0.55
C ALA A 62 7.76 5.22 0.34
N ALA A 63 8.21 6.13 1.22
CA ALA A 63 7.94 7.55 1.08
C ALA A 63 8.52 8.13 -0.22
N ARG A 64 9.76 7.77 -0.58
CA ARG A 64 10.37 8.20 -1.84
C ARG A 64 9.62 7.64 -3.05
N ALA A 65 9.29 6.36 -3.03
CA ALA A 65 8.50 5.72 -4.08
C ALA A 65 7.15 6.43 -4.29
N LEU A 66 6.46 6.80 -3.22
CA LEU A 66 5.17 7.49 -3.27
C LEU A 66 5.27 8.97 -3.66
N SER A 67 6.37 9.65 -3.35
CA SER A 67 6.58 11.06 -3.71
C SER A 67 6.79 11.30 -5.21
N GLY A 68 7.17 10.27 -5.96
CA GLY A 68 7.37 10.35 -7.42
C GLY A 68 6.10 10.15 -8.25
N ARG A 69 4.92 10.25 -7.63
CA ARG A 69 3.63 9.86 -8.21
C ARG A 69 2.71 11.05 -8.45
#